data_AF-A0A961F4S9-F1
#
_entry.id   AF-A0A961F4S9-F1
#
_cell.length_a   1.000
_cell.length_b   1.000
_cell.length_c   1.000
_cell.angle_alpha   90.00
_cell.angle_beta   90.00
_cell.angle_gamma   90.00
#
_symmetry.space_group_name_H-M   'P 1'
#
loop_
_entity.id
_entity.type
_entity.pdbx_description
1 polymer ?
#
loop_
_entity_poly.entity_id
_entity_poly.type
_entity_poly.pdbx_seq_one_letter_code
_entity_poly.pdbx_strand_id
1 'polypeptide(L)' 'MGLLIRSTRMAEIMHDAFDEGLGDLAWRVEMAEGRLNWTRASDGTVTRVEPGTTFAKRIALKAIGSLPVEWLL' A
#
# COMPACT_ATOMS: atom_id res chain seq x y z
N MET A 1 -5.59 13.37 1.61
CA MET A 1 -5.04 14.44 2.48
C MET A 1 -3.53 14.34 2.39
N GLY A 2 -2.85 15.35 1.83
CA GLY A 2 -1.39 15.37 1.68
C GLY A 2 -0.75 16.41 2.59
N LEU A 3 0.49 16.19 3.01
CA LEU A 3 1.28 17.15 3.79
C LEU A 3 2.22 17.89 2.83
N LEU A 4 2.17 19.23 2.81
CA LEU A 4 3.09 20.05 2.01
C LEU A 4 4.29 20.46 2.86
N ILE A 5 5.46 19.94 2.51
CA ILE A 5 6.72 20.25 3.21
C ILE A 5 7.39 21.45 2.52
N ARG A 6 7.47 22.60 3.19
CA ARG A 6 8.14 23.82 2.69
C ARG A 6 9.62 23.89 3.11
N SER A 7 10.33 22.78 3.02
CA SER A 7 11.76 22.70 3.36
C SER A 7 12.43 21.65 2.47
N THR A 8 13.36 22.09 1.63
CA THR A 8 14.10 21.22 0.70
C THR A 8 14.85 20.12 1.46
N ARG A 9 15.60 20.50 2.49
CA ARG A 9 16.36 19.56 3.33
C ARG A 9 15.47 18.50 3.99
N MET A 10 14.28 18.90 4.46
CA MET A 10 13.36 17.95 5.11
C MET A 10 12.65 17.05 4.09
N ALA A 11 12.38 17.57 2.90
CA ALA A 11 11.84 16.77 1.80
C ALA A 11 12.85 15.72 1.32
N GLU A 12 14.13 16.08 1.18
CA GLU A 12 15.22 15.16 0.81
C GLU A 12 15.35 14.04 1.86
N ILE A 13 15.45 14.39 3.15
CA ILE A 13 15.56 13.39 4.22
C ILE A 13 14.35 12.44 4.24
N MET A 14 13.13 12.96 4.05
CA MET A 14 11.95 12.08 3.99
C MET A 14 11.96 11.21 2.74
N HIS A 15 12.36 11.76 1.59
CA HIS A 15 12.47 11.00 0.34
C HIS A 15 13.44 9.82 0.49
N ASP A 16 14.65 10.09 1.00
CA ASP A 16 15.68 9.08 1.23
C ASP A 16 15.20 8.03 2.25
N ALA A 17 14.57 8.46 3.35
CA ALA A 17 14.05 7.53 4.36
C ALA A 17 12.92 6.64 3.83
N PHE A 18 12.08 7.14 2.92
CA PHE A 18 11.04 6.33 2.28
C PHE A 18 11.61 5.37 1.25
N ASP A 19 12.57 5.81 0.45
CA ASP A 19 13.18 4.98 -0.60
C ASP A 19 14.03 3.84 0.00
N GLU A 20 14.84 4.14 1.03
CA GLU A 20 15.69 3.15 1.70
C GLU A 20 14.91 2.29 2.71
N GLY A 21 13.96 2.88 3.43
CA GLY A 21 13.28 2.21 4.54
C GLY A 21 12.07 1.35 4.15
N LEU A 22 11.39 1.68 3.04
CA LEU A 22 10.19 0.94 2.61
C LEU A 22 10.48 -0.13 1.57
N GLY A 23 11.59 -0.04 0.83
CA GLY A 23 11.91 -0.96 -0.27
C GLY A 23 11.82 -2.43 0.13
N ASP A 24 12.33 -2.77 1.31
CA ASP A 24 12.39 -4.16 1.79
C ASP A 24 11.10 -4.64 2.46
N LEU A 25 10.27 -3.73 2.95
CA LEU A 25 9.05 -4.05 3.71
C LEU A 25 7.79 -4.00 2.83
N ALA A 26 7.79 -3.15 1.81
CA ALA A 26 6.64 -2.91 0.97
C ALA A 26 6.53 -3.92 -0.17
N TRP A 27 5.29 -4.23 -0.53
CA TRP A 27 4.99 -4.92 -1.78
C TRP A 27 4.70 -3.89 -2.86
N ARG A 28 5.37 -4.04 -4.00
CA ARG A 28 5.08 -3.26 -5.20
C ARG A 28 3.95 -3.92 -5.97
N VAL A 29 2.92 -3.14 -6.30
CA VAL A 29 1.79 -3.61 -7.13
C VAL A 29 2.06 -3.23 -8.56
N GLU A 30 2.08 -4.22 -9.44
CA GLU A 30 2.26 -4.03 -10.88
C GLU A 30 1.11 -4.68 -11.63
N MET A 31 0.69 -4.05 -12.72
CA MET A 31 -0.32 -4.62 -13.60
C MET A 31 0.39 -5.32 -14.76
N ALA A 32 0.24 -6.64 -14.85
CA ALA A 32 0.71 -7.43 -15.97
C ALA A 32 -0.44 -8.26 -16.53
N GLU A 33 -0.60 -8.24 -17.86
CA GLU A 33 -1.64 -9.03 -18.56
C GLU A 33 -3.07 -8.81 -18.02
N GLY A 34 -3.38 -7.58 -17.59
CA GLY A 34 -4.70 -7.23 -17.03
C GLY A 34 -4.96 -7.79 -15.62
N ARG A 35 -3.92 -8.26 -14.92
CA ARG A 35 -3.99 -8.74 -13.54
C ARG A 35 -3.00 -7.99 -12.65
N LEU A 36 -3.33 -7.91 -11.37
CA LEU A 36 -2.44 -7.34 -10.36
C LEU A 36 -1.44 -8.42 -9.90
N ASN A 37 -0.16 -8.07 -9.96
CA ASN A 37 0.94 -8.82 -9.37
C ASN A 37 1.53 -8.01 -8.23
N TRP A 38 1.90 -8.70 -7.16
CA TRP A 38 2.56 -8.15 -5.99
C TRP A 38 3.97 -8.68 -5.98
N THR A 39 4.93 -7.78 -6.11
CA THR A 39 6.36 -8.10 -6.13
C THR A 39 7.01 -7.54 -4.88
N ARG A 40 7.78 -8.36 -4.16
CA ARG A 40 8.59 -7.89 -3.03
C ARG A 40 10.03 -7.70 -3.48
N ALA A 41 10.57 -6.50 -3.27
CA ALA A 41 11.92 -6.17 -3.74
C ALA A 41 13.01 -6.94 -2.96
N SER A 42 12.77 -7.26 -1.68
CA SER A 42 13.76 -7.91 -0.82
C SER A 42 14.12 -9.34 -1.24
N ASP A 43 13.17 -10.11 -1.80
CA ASP A 43 13.34 -11.53 -2.11
C ASP A 43 12.92 -11.90 -3.55
N GLY A 44 12.42 -10.93 -4.33
CA GLY A 44 11.95 -11.14 -5.69
C GLY A 44 10.65 -11.97 -5.78
N THR A 45 9.96 -12.21 -4.66
CA THR A 45 8.71 -12.97 -4.65
C THR A 45 7.64 -12.24 -5.45
N VAL A 46 7.06 -12.93 -6.42
CA VAL A 46 5.90 -12.45 -7.18
C VAL A 46 4.69 -13.30 -6.83
N THR A 47 3.61 -12.67 -6.38
CA THR A 47 2.34 -13.33 -6.12
C THR A 47 1.18 -12.58 -6.75
N ARG A 48 0.16 -13.33 -7.18
CA ARG A 48 -1.09 -12.78 -7.71
C ARG A 48 -2.10 -12.46 -6.61
N VAL A 49 -1.88 -13.01 -5.41
CA VAL A 49 -2.75 -12.82 -4.25
C VAL A 49 -2.14 -11.76 -3.36
N GLU A 50 -2.95 -10.76 -3.00
CA GLU A 50 -2.55 -9.70 -2.08
C GLU A 50 -1.93 -10.27 -0.80
N PRO A 51 -0.65 -9.98 -0.52
CA PRO A 51 0.04 -10.45 0.66
C PRO A 51 -0.63 -9.97 1.95
N GLY A 52 -0.86 -10.88 2.90
CA GLY A 52 -1.51 -10.55 4.17
C GLY A 52 -3.05 -10.39 4.09
N THR A 53 -3.65 -10.53 2.90
CA THR A 53 -5.11 -10.68 2.76
C THR A 53 -5.54 -12.04 3.31
N THR A 54 -6.72 -12.08 3.93
CA THR A 54 -7.42 -13.35 4.22
C THR A 54 -8.88 -13.23 3.78
N PHE A 55 -9.57 -14.36 3.62
CA PHE A 55 -10.99 -14.36 3.26
C PHE A 55 -11.84 -13.58 4.26
N ALA A 56 -11.56 -13.73 5.56
CA ALA A 56 -12.23 -12.97 6.61
C ALA A 56 -11.98 -11.45 6.50
N LYS A 57 -10.74 -11.03 6.23
CA LYS A 57 -10.42 -9.60 6.02
C LYS A 57 -11.17 -9.02 4.81
N ARG A 58 -11.32 -9.79 3.73
CA ARG A 58 -12.07 -9.37 2.54
C ARG A 58 -13.56 -9.19 2.84
N ILE A 59 -14.16 -10.09 3.62
CA ILE A 59 -15.54 -9.94 4.06
C ILE A 59 -15.69 -8.72 4.95
N ALA A 60 -14.79 -8.54 5.93
CA ALA A 60 -14.82 -7.39 6.83
C ALA A 60 -14.71 -6.05 6.08
N LEU A 61 -13.75 -5.94 5.14
CA LEU A 61 -13.63 -4.75 4.30
C LEU A 61 -14.89 -4.50 3.46
N LYS A 62 -15.50 -5.55 2.90
CA LYS A 62 -16.72 -5.41 2.11
C LYS A 62 -17.90 -4.97 2.98
N ALA A 63 -18.02 -5.50 4.18
CA ALA A 63 -19.04 -5.10 5.16
C ALA A 63 -18.85 -3.63 5.55
N ILE A 64 -17.65 -3.23 5.96
CA ILE A 64 -17.32 -1.84 6.34
C ILE A 64 -17.53 -0.89 5.16
N GLY A 65 -17.09 -1.25 3.96
CA GLY A 65 -17.28 -0.42 2.76
C GLY A 65 -18.73 -0.29 2.31
N SER A 66 -19.61 -1.20 2.75
CA SER A 66 -21.06 -1.10 2.54
C SER A 66 -21.79 -0.36 3.66
N LEU A 67 -21.12 -0.06 4.79
CA LEU A 67 -21.74 0.73 5.84
C LEU A 67 -21.96 2.16 5.32
N PRO A 68 -23.18 2.71 5.48
CA PRO A 68 -23.46 4.07 5.08
C PRO A 68 -22.61 5.00 5.96
N VAL A 69 -21.73 5.76 5.31
CA VAL A 69 -20.83 6.72 5.98
C VAL A 69 -21.62 7.84 6.70
N GLU A 70 -22.92 7.94 6.42
CA GLU A 70 -23.92 8.79 7.05
C GLU A 70 -24.04 8.57 8.58
N TRP A 71 -23.63 7.41 9.10
CA TRP A 71 -23.69 7.09 10.54
C TRP A 71 -22.46 7.58 11.33
N LEU A 72 -21.44 8.08 10.63
CA LEU A 72 -20.17 8.56 11.21
C LEU A 72 -20.08 10.10 11.27
N LEU A 73 -21.17 10.82 10.93
CA LEU A 73 -21.32 12.27 11.03
C LEU A 73 -22.28 12.67 12.15
#